data_AF-A0A7Y1CKY1-F1
#
_entry.id   AF-A0A7Y1CKY1-F1
#
_cell.length_a   1.000
_cell.length_b   1.000
_cell.length_c   1.000
_cell.angle_alpha   90.00
_cell.angle_beta   90.00
_cell.angle_gamma   90.00
#
_symmetry.space_group_name_H-M   'P 1'
#
loop_
_entity.id
_entity.type
_entity.pdbx_description
1 polymer ?
#
loop_
_entity_poly.entity_id
_entity_poly.type
_entity_poly.pdbx_seq_one_letter_code
_entity_poly.pdbx_strand_id
1 'polypeptide(L)'
;MVEALGSEQATRLVCTLAIGLLTSLRTEAISLEEAEWILFTPRTASILQNKGLSPELCSLIMEACELEDVQSLRPDRLEANVQELTERFASILQSDPGYARRASEKIRREDLYVIR
;
A
#
# COMPACT_ATOMS: atom_id res chain seq x y z
N MET A 1 -4.87 4.54 12.86
CA MET A 1 -4.18 3.25 12.65
C MET A 1 -2.75 3.44 12.15
N VAL A 2 -2.52 4.13 11.02
CA VAL A 2 -1.16 4.43 10.52
C VAL A 2 -0.36 5.34 11.48
N GLU A 3 -1.05 6.17 12.26
CA GLU A 3 -0.40 7.20 13.11
C GLU A 3 0.41 6.65 14.29
N ALA A 4 0.17 5.41 14.69
CA ALA A 4 0.92 4.74 15.75
C ALA A 4 2.12 3.93 15.22
N LEU A 5 2.29 3.86 13.90
CA LEU A 5 3.33 3.07 13.25
C LEU A 5 4.55 3.93 12.92
N GLY A 6 5.74 3.34 13.07
CA GLY A 6 6.94 3.89 12.46
C GLY A 6 6.84 3.87 10.93
N SER A 7 7.59 4.74 10.26
CA SER A 7 7.54 4.91 8.79
C SER A 7 7.72 3.60 8.02
N GLU A 8 8.59 2.71 8.51
CA GLU A 8 8.83 1.38 7.94
C GLU A 8 7.59 0.48 8.03
N GLN A 9 6.95 0.40 9.21
CA GLN A 9 5.73 -0.41 9.39
C GLN A 9 4.54 0.19 8.63
N ALA A 10 4.42 1.53 8.62
CA ALA A 10 3.42 2.24 7.86
C ALA A 10 3.56 1.97 6.35
N THR A 11 4.78 2.05 5.81
CA THR A 11 5.09 1.73 4.40
C THR A 11 4.61 0.33 4.04
N ARG A 12 4.94 -0.67 4.87
CA ARG A 12 4.53 -2.05 4.60
C ARG A 12 3.03 -2.27 4.71
N LEU A 13 2.38 -1.67 5.71
CA LEU A 13 0.92 -1.72 5.84
C LEU A 13 0.25 -1.16 4.59
N VAL A 14 0.66 0.03 4.14
CA VAL A 14 0.09 0.68 2.96
C VAL A 14 0.33 -0.13 1.70
N CYS A 15 1.56 -0.61 1.46
CA CYS A 15 1.85 -1.42 0.27
C CYS A 15 1.04 -2.72 0.26
N THR A 16 0.94 -3.41 1.41
CA THR A 16 0.19 -4.66 1.51
C THR A 16 -1.30 -4.43 1.30
N LEU A 17 -1.85 -3.34 1.86
CA LEU A 17 -3.24 -2.96 1.65
C LEU A 17 -3.49 -2.61 0.17
N ALA A 18 -2.61 -1.83 -0.46
CA ALA A 18 -2.72 -1.49 -1.87
C ALA A 18 -2.71 -2.74 -2.76
N ILE A 19 -1.77 -3.67 -2.55
CA ILE A 19 -1.71 -4.95 -3.26
C ILE A 19 -3.00 -5.76 -3.06
N GLY A 20 -3.51 -5.80 -1.82
CA GLY A 20 -4.77 -6.47 -1.50
C GLY A 20 -5.95 -5.87 -2.25
N LEU A 21 -6.08 -4.54 -2.26
CA LEU A 21 -7.13 -3.84 -3.01
C LEU A 21 -7.04 -4.10 -4.51
N LEU A 22 -5.84 -3.96 -5.10
CA LEU A 22 -5.61 -4.21 -6.53
C LEU A 22 -5.91 -5.67 -6.90
N THR A 23 -5.55 -6.63 -6.04
CA THR A 23 -5.89 -8.04 -6.24
C THR A 23 -7.40 -8.26 -6.18
N SER A 24 -8.07 -7.66 -5.21
CA SER A 24 -9.53 -7.75 -5.07
C SER A 24 -10.27 -7.13 -6.26
N LEU A 25 -9.76 -6.03 -6.82
CA LEU A 25 -10.27 -5.43 -8.06
C LEU A 25 -10.20 -6.40 -9.23
N ARG A 26 -9.05 -7.08 -9.43
CA ARG A 26 -8.88 -8.07 -10.51
C ARG A 26 -9.82 -9.27 -10.38
N THR A 27 -10.17 -9.64 -9.16
CA THR A 27 -11.14 -10.71 -8.89
C THR A 27 -12.59 -10.23 -8.87
N GLU A 28 -12.83 -8.96 -9.17
CA GLU A 28 -14.15 -8.30 -9.09
C GLU A 28 -14.81 -8.43 -7.70
N ALA A 29 -14.01 -8.62 -6.65
CA ALA A 29 -14.47 -8.78 -5.28
C ALA A 29 -14.84 -7.45 -4.62
N ILE A 30 -14.27 -6.35 -5.13
CA ILE A 30 -14.61 -4.97 -4.80
C ILE A 30 -14.65 -4.15 -6.09
N SER A 31 -15.36 -3.04 -6.04
CA SER A 31 -15.36 -2.01 -7.08
C SER A 31 -14.18 -1.04 -6.94
N LEU A 32 -13.92 -0.29 -8.01
CA LEU A 32 -12.89 0.75 -8.02
C LEU A 32 -13.22 1.90 -7.06
N GLU A 33 -14.49 2.28 -6.95
CA GLU A 33 -15.00 3.25 -5.98
C GLU A 33 -14.72 2.82 -4.53
N GLU A 34 -14.90 1.54 -4.20
CA GLU A 34 -14.55 1.03 -2.87
C GLU A 34 -13.03 1.12 -2.60
N ALA A 35 -12.20 0.79 -3.58
CA ALA A 35 -10.74 0.90 -3.44
C ALA A 35 -10.28 2.37 -3.26
N GLU A 36 -10.94 3.31 -3.95
CA GLU A 36 -10.75 4.75 -3.78
C GLU A 36 -11.05 5.17 -2.34
N TRP A 37 -12.24 4.83 -1.83
CA TRP A 37 -12.65 5.20 -0.46
C TRP A 37 -11.75 4.62 0.62
N ILE A 38 -11.17 3.44 0.39
CA ILE A 38 -10.31 2.78 1.37
C ILE A 38 -8.89 3.37 1.37
N LEU A 39 -8.30 3.62 0.20
CA LEU A 39 -6.89 3.98 0.13
C LEU A 39 -6.53 4.98 -0.98
N PHE A 40 -7.06 4.80 -2.19
CA PHE A 40 -6.60 5.54 -3.37
C PHE A 40 -7.25 6.92 -3.47
N THR A 41 -6.90 7.81 -2.53
CA THR A 41 -7.30 9.22 -2.57
C THR A 41 -6.09 10.14 -2.56
N PRO A 42 -6.17 11.34 -3.17
CA PRO A 42 -5.14 12.36 -3.05
C PRO A 42 -4.86 12.77 -1.60
N ARG A 43 -5.90 12.74 -0.76
CA ARG A 43 -5.78 13.00 0.68
C ARG A 43 -4.91 11.96 1.37
N THR A 44 -5.06 10.68 1.05
CA THR A 44 -4.20 9.62 1.57
C THR A 44 -2.75 9.90 1.23
N ALA A 45 -2.44 10.17 -0.04
CA ALA A 45 -1.06 10.47 -0.47
C ALA A 45 -0.46 11.65 0.31
N SER A 46 -1.23 12.74 0.49
CA SER A 46 -0.80 13.90 1.29
C SER A 46 -0.53 13.55 2.76
N ILE A 47 -1.41 12.75 3.40
CA ILE A 47 -1.23 12.32 4.79
C ILE A 47 0.04 11.47 4.94
N LEU A 48 0.30 10.54 4.01
CA LEU A 48 1.47 9.68 4.04
C LEU A 48 2.76 10.50 3.86
N GLN A 49 2.75 11.45 2.92
CA GLN A 49 3.88 12.36 2.69
C GLN A 49 4.18 13.20 3.94
N ASN A 50 3.16 13.77 4.57
CA ASN A 50 3.30 14.55 5.81
C ASN A 50 3.81 13.72 6.99
N LYS A 51 3.62 12.39 6.97
CA LYS A 51 4.18 11.45 7.94
C LYS A 51 5.61 11.00 7.60
N GLY A 52 6.21 11.53 6.54
CA GLY A 52 7.58 11.24 6.14
C GLY A 52 7.75 9.89 5.44
N LEU A 53 6.69 9.34 4.84
CA LEU A 53 6.80 8.18 3.97
C LEU A 53 7.43 8.59 2.63
N SER A 54 7.98 7.61 1.90
CA SER A 54 8.75 7.90 0.69
C SER A 54 7.90 8.60 -0.37
N PRO A 55 8.49 9.54 -1.14
CA PRO A 55 7.81 10.15 -2.28
C PRO A 55 7.33 9.12 -3.29
N GLU A 56 8.11 8.07 -3.52
CA GLU A 56 7.76 6.95 -4.41
C GLU A 56 6.42 6.29 -4.02
N LEU A 57 6.23 5.97 -2.73
CA LEU A 57 4.99 5.40 -2.26
C LEU A 57 3.82 6.37 -2.44
N CYS A 58 4.03 7.65 -2.15
CA CYS A 58 2.98 8.66 -2.29
C CYS A 58 2.58 8.85 -3.76
N SER A 59 3.54 8.82 -4.68
CA SER A 59 3.29 8.84 -6.13
C SER A 59 2.50 7.62 -6.58
N LEU A 60 2.82 6.42 -6.11
CA LEU A 60 2.03 5.22 -6.46
C LEU A 60 0.58 5.30 -6.00
N ILE A 61 0.31 5.87 -4.82
CA ILE A 61 -1.06 6.09 -4.35
C ILE A 61 -1.79 7.08 -5.28
N MET A 62 -1.13 8.16 -5.69
CA MET A 62 -1.70 9.10 -6.65
C MET A 62 -1.98 8.44 -8.00
N GLU A 63 -1.04 7.67 -8.53
CA GLU A 63 -1.23 6.95 -9.80
C GLU A 63 -2.39 5.94 -9.73
N ALA A 64 -2.61 5.31 -8.57
CA ALA A 64 -3.75 4.42 -8.37
C ALA A 64 -5.11 5.17 -8.34
N CYS A 65 -5.14 6.46 -7.97
CA CYS A 65 -6.35 7.29 -8.08
C CYS A 65 -6.81 7.43 -9.55
N GLU A 66 -5.88 7.38 -10.51
CA GLU A 66 -6.16 7.57 -11.93
C GLU A 66 -6.77 6.32 -12.60
N LEU A 67 -6.95 5.21 -11.86
CA LEU A 67 -7.50 3.96 -12.42
C LEU A 67 -8.96 4.12 -12.88
N GLU A 68 -9.74 5.03 -12.29
CA GLU A 68 -11.11 5.34 -12.75
C GLU A 68 -11.08 5.92 -14.17
N ASP A 69 -10.14 6.83 -14.42
CA ASP A 69 -9.93 7.41 -15.75
C ASP A 69 -9.47 6.35 -16.75
N VAL A 70 -8.61 5.42 -16.33
CA VAL A 70 -8.23 4.28 -17.17
C VAL A 70 -9.46 3.42 -17.48
N GLN A 71 -10.29 3.09 -16.50
CA GLN A 71 -11.49 2.28 -16.71
C GLN A 71 -12.47 2.96 -17.67
N SER A 72 -12.70 4.26 -17.52
CA SER A 72 -13.68 5.00 -18.31
C SER A 72 -13.20 5.32 -19.73
N LEU A 73 -11.92 5.68 -19.90
CA LEU A 73 -11.35 6.12 -21.19
C LEU A 73 -10.69 4.97 -21.96
N ARG A 74 -10.05 4.02 -21.25
CA ARG A 74 -9.20 2.94 -21.81
C ARG A 74 -9.38 1.62 -21.04
N PRO A 75 -10.60 1.06 -21.00
CA PRO A 75 -10.87 -0.18 -20.26
C PRO A 75 -10.00 -1.36 -20.73
N ASP A 76 -9.56 -1.34 -22.00
CA ASP A 76 -8.61 -2.30 -22.58
C ASP A 76 -7.25 -2.34 -21.86
N ARG A 77 -6.90 -1.28 -21.12
CA ARG A 77 -5.64 -1.15 -20.40
C ARG A 77 -5.77 -1.33 -18.88
N LEU A 78 -6.99 -1.44 -18.34
CA LEU A 78 -7.20 -1.44 -16.90
C LEU A 78 -6.42 -2.57 -16.21
N GLU A 79 -6.57 -3.79 -16.71
CA GLU A 79 -5.89 -4.97 -16.16
C GLU A 79 -4.36 -4.82 -16.15
N ALA A 80 -3.79 -4.28 -17.23
CA ALA A 80 -2.35 -4.05 -17.32
C ALA A 80 -1.87 -3.00 -16.31
N ASN A 81 -2.63 -1.91 -16.13
CA ASN A 81 -2.28 -0.86 -15.15
C ASN A 81 -2.39 -1.38 -13.71
N VAL A 82 -3.44 -2.14 -13.40
CA VAL A 82 -3.61 -2.77 -12.09
C VAL A 82 -2.47 -3.72 -11.78
N GLN A 83 -2.05 -4.54 -12.76
CA GLN A 83 -0.91 -5.43 -12.61
C GLN A 83 0.41 -4.66 -12.41
N GLU A 84 0.67 -3.62 -13.20
CA GLU A 84 1.88 -2.79 -13.08
C GLU A 84 1.97 -2.13 -11.69
N LEU A 85 0.87 -1.51 -11.22
CA LEU A 85 0.82 -0.92 -9.89
C LEU A 85 1.08 -1.96 -8.80
N THR A 86 0.48 -3.15 -8.92
CA THR A 86 0.67 -4.26 -7.97
C THR A 86 2.15 -4.64 -7.86
N GLU A 87 2.84 -4.77 -9.00
CA GLU A 87 4.27 -5.09 -9.06
C GLU A 87 5.13 -3.99 -8.45
N ARG A 88 4.79 -2.71 -8.68
CA ARG A 88 5.53 -1.57 -8.12
C ARG A 88 5.36 -1.46 -6.60
N PHE A 89 4.17 -1.68 -6.05
CA PHE A 89 3.99 -1.80 -4.60
C PHE A 89 4.76 -3.00 -4.02
N ALA A 90 4.78 -4.14 -4.72
CA ALA A 90 5.54 -5.32 -4.29
C ALA A 90 7.06 -5.06 -4.29
N SER A 91 7.56 -4.31 -5.27
CA SER A 91 8.97 -3.91 -5.35
C SER A 91 9.41 -3.12 -4.12
N ILE A 92 8.59 -2.17 -3.64
CA ILE A 92 8.85 -1.43 -2.40
C ILE A 92 9.03 -2.40 -1.21
N LEU A 93 8.17 -3.41 -1.08
CA LEU A 93 8.27 -4.40 0.00
C LEU A 93 9.55 -5.27 -0.08
N GLN A 94 10.03 -5.53 -1.29
CA GLN A 94 11.23 -6.34 -1.56
C GLN A 94 12.53 -5.56 -1.39
N SER A 95 12.48 -4.23 -1.53
CA SER A 95 13.65 -3.34 -1.40
C SER A 95 14.31 -3.34 -0.02
N ASP A 96 13.63 -3.84 1.01
CA ASP A 96 14.13 -3.95 2.38
C ASP A 96 14.25 -5.40 2.84
N PRO A 97 15.35 -6.10 2.46
CA PRO A 97 15.58 -7.49 2.84
C PRO A 97 15.88 -7.66 4.34
N GLY A 98 16.17 -6.58 5.06
CA GLY A 98 16.49 -6.61 6.49
C GLY A 98 15.26 -6.58 7.40
N TYR A 99 14.09 -6.21 6.87
CA TYR A 99 12.88 -6.04 7.67
C TYR A 99 12.45 -7.30 8.41
N ALA A 100 12.42 -8.45 7.72
CA ALA A 100 11.92 -9.69 8.32
C ALA A 100 12.71 -10.06 9.59
N ARG A 101 14.02 -9.80 9.59
CA ARG A 101 14.89 -9.97 10.75
C ARG A 101 14.52 -9.01 11.88
N ARG A 102 14.45 -7.69 11.59
CA ARG A 102 14.11 -6.65 12.58
C ARG A 102 12.71 -6.85 13.17
N ALA A 103 11.73 -7.22 12.36
CA ALA A 103 10.37 -7.53 12.79
C ALA A 103 10.36 -8.73 13.75
N SER A 104 11.08 -9.81 13.42
CA SER A 104 11.20 -10.99 14.28
C SER A 104 11.88 -10.66 15.61
N GLU A 105 12.90 -9.80 15.61
CA GLU A 105 13.57 -9.32 16.83
C GLU A 105 12.65 -8.46 17.70
N LYS A 106 11.83 -7.59 17.10
CA LYS A 106 10.90 -6.71 17.81
C LYS A 106 9.78 -7.50 18.49
N ILE A 107 9.17 -8.44 17.77
CA ILE A 107 8.14 -9.35 18.32
C ILE A 107 8.69 -10.11 19.54
N ARG A 108 9.89 -10.71 19.41
CA ARG A 108 10.53 -11.44 20.52
C ARG A 108 10.80 -10.56 21.75
N ARG A 109 11.11 -9.27 21.57
CA ARG A 109 11.29 -8.35 22.70
C ARG A 109 9.97 -8.02 23.39
N GLU A 110 8.90 -7.80 22.63
CA GLU A 110 7.58 -7.49 23.18
C GLU A 110 7.00 -8.69 23.95
N ASP A 111 7.20 -9.92 23.48
CA ASP A 111 6.83 -11.15 24.21
C ASP A 111 7.53 -11.27 25.58
N LEU A 112 8.77 -10.75 25.70
CA LEU A 112 9.49 -10.71 26.97
C LEU A 112 8.86 -9.78 28.02
N TYR A 113 8.09 -8.77 27.59
CA TYR A 113 7.39 -7.84 28.48
C TYR A 113 6.02 -8.34 28.94
N VAL A 114 5.47 -9.40 28.34
CA VAL A 114 4.17 -9.99 28.71
C VAL A 114 4.30 -10.99 29.87
N ILE A 115 5.51 -11.40 30.25
CA ILE A 115 5.81 -12.33 31.36
C ILE A 115 6.32 -11.60 32.62
N ARG A 116 5.76 -10.44 32.96
CA ARG A 116 6.02 -9.77 34.25
C ARG A 116 4.74 -9.32 34.92
#